data_AF-A0A6G0X361-F1
#
_entry.id   AF-A0A6G0X361-F1
#
_cell.length_a   1.000
_cell.length_b   1.000
_cell.length_c   1.000
_cell.angle_alpha   90.00
_cell.angle_beta   90.00
_cell.angle_gamma   90.00
#
_symmetry.space_group_name_H-M   'P 1'
#
loop_
_entity.id
_entity.type
_entity.pdbx_description
1 polymer ?
#
loop_
_entity_poly.entity_id
_entity_poly.type
_entity_poly.pdbx_seq_one_letter_code
_entity_poly.pdbx_strand_id
1 'polypeptide(L)'
;MAGLGVISLEQAYPLILGANVGTTVTALLASWVTGEYDAVQVALAHFWFNIWGVFLFYPIKVMRYPILHCAERLGHYSARWPIVALLFLFTVFILIPGGGIGLVYLYNGNSVAFGFFVAIISILVVVLLGFYWWYFCMDGRRMWHEFLEDKAEHHRLQLEAVKRAHQEELE
;
A
#
# COMPACT_ATOMS: atom_id res chain seq x y z
N MET A 1 7.10 -12.57 4.98
CA MET A 1 6.58 -13.32 6.15
C MET A 1 5.19 -13.87 5.86
N ALA A 2 4.18 -13.03 5.59
CA ALA A 2 2.87 -13.52 5.17
C ALA A 2 2.89 -14.22 3.79
N GLY A 3 3.62 -13.67 2.81
CA GLY A 3 3.80 -14.31 1.49
C GLY A 3 4.64 -15.59 1.48
N LEU A 4 5.29 -15.93 2.61
CA LEU A 4 6.03 -17.20 2.79
C LEU A 4 5.19 -18.24 3.57
N GLY A 5 3.94 -17.92 3.89
CA GLY A 5 3.05 -18.79 4.67
C GLY A 5 3.40 -18.90 6.17
N VAL A 6 4.37 -18.12 6.66
CA VAL A 6 4.85 -18.21 8.06
C VAL A 6 3.84 -17.62 9.04
N ILE A 7 3.10 -16.59 8.63
CA ILE A 7 2.06 -15.94 9.44
C ILE A 7 0.85 -15.59 8.57
N SER A 8 -0.36 -15.75 9.09
CA SER A 8 -1.56 -15.28 8.39
C SER A 8 -1.67 -13.75 8.43
N LEU A 9 -2.46 -13.16 7.51
CA LEU A 9 -2.71 -11.72 7.48
C LEU A 9 -3.36 -11.24 8.81
N GLU A 10 -4.17 -12.10 9.42
CA GLU A 10 -4.84 -11.82 10.68
C GLU A 10 -3.88 -11.79 11.87
N GLN A 11 -2.82 -12.61 11.82
CA GLN A 11 -1.72 -12.60 12.79
C GLN A 11 -0.75 -11.44 12.56
N ALA A 12 -0.54 -11.04 11.30
CA ALA A 12 0.29 -9.90 10.95
C ALA A 12 -0.31 -8.55 11.40
N TYR A 13 -1.65 -8.46 11.48
CA TYR A 13 -2.36 -7.23 11.85
C TYR A 13 -1.95 -6.64 13.23
N PRO A 14 -2.05 -7.37 14.36
CA PRO A 14 -1.59 -6.85 15.65
C PRO A 14 -0.08 -6.55 15.68
N LEU A 15 0.74 -7.29 14.92
CA LEU A 15 2.17 -7.04 14.84
C LEU A 15 2.47 -5.68 14.20
N ILE A 16 1.76 -5.33 13.11
CA ILE A 16 1.92 -4.05 12.42
C ILE A 16 1.43 -2.88 13.31
N LEU A 17 0.29 -3.06 13.99
CA LEU A 17 -0.21 -2.06 14.93
C LEU A 17 0.77 -1.83 16.09
N GLY A 18 1.31 -2.92 16.65
CA GLY A 18 2.33 -2.86 17.69
C GLY A 18 3.62 -2.17 17.22
N ALA A 19 4.06 -2.43 15.99
CA ALA A 19 5.22 -1.76 15.40
C ALA A 19 5.01 -0.24 15.27
N ASN A 20 3.81 0.21 14.87
CA ASN A 20 3.48 1.63 14.79
C ASN A 20 3.55 2.31 16.17
N VAL A 21 2.95 1.69 17.19
CA VAL A 21 3.07 2.16 18.59
C VAL A 21 4.54 2.19 19.03
N GLY A 22 5.31 1.14 18.73
CA GLY A 22 6.73 1.05 19.07
C GLY A 22 7.54 2.24 18.54
N THR A 23 7.35 2.63 17.27
CA THR A 23 8.05 3.80 16.71
C THR A 23 7.74 5.11 17.44
N THR A 24 6.50 5.29 17.90
CA THR A 24 6.14 6.47 18.71
C THR A 24 6.70 6.43 20.13
N VAL A 25 6.83 5.25 20.74
CA VAL A 25 7.53 5.08 22.02
C VAL A 25 9.01 5.43 21.87
N THR A 26 9.66 4.98 20.80
CA THR A 26 11.05 5.35 20.51
C THR A 26 11.20 6.86 20.31
N ALA A 27 10.28 7.49 19.57
CA ALA A 27 10.28 8.95 19.40
C ALA A 27 10.07 9.69 20.73
N LEU A 28 9.21 9.19 21.60
CA LEU A 28 8.98 9.75 22.93
C LEU A 28 10.24 9.66 23.79
N LEU A 29 10.89 8.50 23.85
CA LEU A 29 12.16 8.33 24.58
C LEU A 29 13.25 9.24 24.02
N ALA A 30 13.36 9.36 22.70
CA ALA A 30 14.31 10.25 22.05
C ALA A 30 14.06 11.72 22.43
N SER A 31 12.79 12.16 22.39
CA SER A 31 12.42 13.53 22.78
C SER A 31 12.72 13.82 24.26
N TRP A 32 12.56 12.83 25.12
CA TRP A 32 12.88 12.96 26.55
C TRP A 32 14.38 13.19 26.79
N VAL A 33 15.24 12.53 26.00
CA VAL A 33 16.70 12.73 26.07
C VAL A 33 17.10 14.12 25.56
N THR A 34 16.40 14.67 24.56
CA THR A 34 16.68 16.03 24.07
C THR A 34 16.30 17.11 25.08
N GLY A 35 15.32 16.86 25.96
CA GLY A 35 14.88 17.80 26.99
C GLY A 35 14.10 19.01 26.47
N GLU A 36 13.84 19.09 25.16
CA GLU A 36 13.05 20.16 24.57
C GLU A 36 11.56 19.94 24.80
N TYR A 37 10.89 20.91 25.41
CA TYR A 37 9.46 20.85 25.72
C TYR A 37 8.62 20.61 24.47
N ASP A 38 8.91 21.33 23.38
CA ASP A 38 8.17 21.24 22.12
C ASP A 38 8.30 19.85 21.50
N ALA A 39 9.51 19.26 21.52
CA ALA A 39 9.75 17.91 21.01
C ALA A 39 8.97 16.86 21.80
N VAL A 40 8.95 16.96 23.13
CA VAL A 40 8.19 16.04 24.00
C VAL A 40 6.69 16.20 23.79
N GLN A 41 6.18 17.43 23.63
CA GLN A 41 4.77 17.68 23.36
C GLN A 41 4.33 17.03 22.04
N VAL A 42 5.11 17.21 20.97
CA VAL A 42 4.82 16.59 19.67
C VAL A 42 4.89 15.06 19.77
N ALA A 43 5.92 14.51 20.41
CA ALA A 43 6.05 13.07 20.57
C ALA A 43 4.90 12.46 21.39
N LEU A 44 4.45 13.13 22.45
CA LEU A 44 3.27 12.72 23.23
C LEU A 44 1.99 12.74 22.39
N ALA A 45 1.79 13.77 21.56
CA ALA A 45 0.65 13.83 20.66
C ALA A 45 0.63 12.64 19.68
N HIS A 46 1.78 12.31 19.07
CA HIS A 46 1.91 11.16 18.18
C HIS A 46 1.70 9.82 18.90
N PHE A 47 2.24 9.68 20.11
CA PHE A 47 2.07 8.49 20.93
C PHE A 47 0.60 8.26 21.26
N TRP A 48 -0.08 9.28 21.79
CA TRP A 48 -1.50 9.15 22.15
C TRP A 48 -2.38 8.93 20.93
N PHE A 49 -2.13 9.61 19.81
CA PHE A 49 -2.85 9.38 18.56
C PHE A 49 -2.75 7.91 18.12
N ASN A 50 -1.56 7.30 18.18
CA ASN A 50 -1.37 5.90 17.83
C ASN A 50 -2.04 4.94 18.81
N ILE A 51 -1.95 5.20 20.12
CA ILE A 51 -2.62 4.38 21.14
C ILE A 51 -4.14 4.40 20.93
N TRP A 52 -4.75 5.58 20.79
CA TRP A 52 -6.17 5.69 20.51
C TRP A 52 -6.55 5.05 19.18
N GLY A 53 -5.70 5.18 18.15
CA GLY A 53 -5.86 4.48 16.89
C GLY A 53 -5.92 2.96 17.07
N VAL A 54 -5.01 2.36 17.84
CA VAL A 54 -5.06 0.92 18.13
C VAL A 54 -6.35 0.55 18.86
N PHE A 55 -6.74 1.31 19.89
CA PHE A 55 -7.99 1.04 20.62
C PHE A 55 -9.25 1.18 19.75
N LEU A 56 -9.21 2.01 18.71
CA LEU A 56 -10.33 2.16 17.78
C LEU A 56 -10.35 1.06 16.71
N PHE A 57 -9.21 0.78 16.10
CA PHE A 57 -9.11 -0.09 14.91
C PHE A 57 -8.84 -1.56 15.22
N TYR A 58 -8.36 -1.91 16.43
CA TYR A 58 -8.06 -3.30 16.79
C TYR A 58 -9.26 -4.08 17.37
N PRO A 59 -9.95 -3.61 18.42
CA PRO A 59 -11.04 -4.38 19.04
C PRO A 59 -12.34 -4.35 18.24
N ILE A 60 -12.58 -3.29 17.45
CA ILE A 60 -13.81 -3.11 16.69
C ILE A 60 -13.75 -3.96 15.41
N LYS A 61 -14.43 -5.12 15.41
CA LYS A 61 -14.48 -6.05 14.27
C LYS A 61 -14.95 -5.39 12.96
N VAL A 62 -15.89 -4.45 13.06
CA VAL A 62 -16.45 -3.71 11.91
C VAL A 62 -15.37 -2.89 11.20
N MET A 63 -14.41 -2.33 11.92
CA MET A 63 -13.31 -1.54 11.33
C MET A 63 -12.18 -2.44 10.83
N ARG A 64 -11.96 -3.58 11.50
CA ARG A 64 -10.93 -4.56 11.10
C ARG A 64 -11.23 -5.24 9.77
N TYR A 65 -12.49 -5.64 9.54
CA TYR A 65 -12.91 -6.36 8.34
C TYR A 65 -12.53 -5.67 7.02
N PRO A 66 -12.89 -4.40 6.76
CA PRO A 66 -12.58 -3.74 5.48
C PRO A 66 -11.07 -3.57 5.27
N ILE A 67 -10.30 -3.33 6.34
CA ILE A 67 -8.85 -3.14 6.24
C ILE A 67 -8.17 -4.43 5.77
N LEU A 68 -8.51 -5.56 6.40
CA LEU A 68 -7.94 -6.85 6.02
C LEU A 68 -8.35 -7.27 4.61
N HIS A 69 -9.62 -7.09 4.22
CA HIS A 69 -10.08 -7.42 2.88
C HIS A 69 -9.40 -6.58 1.80
N CYS A 70 -9.23 -5.27 2.05
CA CYS A 70 -8.49 -4.41 1.13
C CYS A 70 -7.02 -4.81 1.03
N ALA A 71 -6.38 -5.14 2.15
CA ALA A 71 -4.99 -5.58 2.17
C ALA A 71 -4.79 -6.91 1.43
N GLU A 72 -5.69 -7.87 1.62
CA GLU A 72 -5.68 -9.16 0.92
C GLU A 72 -5.88 -8.99 -0.59
N ARG A 73 -6.91 -8.23 -1.00
CA ARG A 73 -7.17 -7.96 -2.41
C ARG A 73 -6.00 -7.24 -3.08
N LEU A 74 -5.47 -6.18 -2.46
CA LEU A 74 -4.30 -5.47 -2.97
C LEU A 74 -3.07 -6.38 -3.04
N GLY A 75 -2.87 -7.24 -2.03
CA GLY A 75 -1.81 -8.24 -2.01
C GLY A 75 -1.90 -9.23 -3.16
N HIS A 76 -3.08 -9.79 -3.42
CA HIS A 76 -3.32 -10.70 -4.55
C HIS A 76 -3.06 -10.04 -5.90
N TYR A 77 -3.57 -8.81 -6.11
CA TYR A 77 -3.35 -8.09 -7.35
C TYR A 77 -1.88 -7.70 -7.52
N SER A 78 -1.21 -7.27 -6.44
CA SER A 78 0.21 -6.93 -6.43
C SER A 78 1.09 -8.14 -6.76
N ALA A 79 0.82 -9.31 -6.17
CA ALA A 79 1.54 -10.55 -6.45
C ALA A 79 1.38 -10.98 -7.92
N ARG A 80 0.21 -10.72 -8.51
CA ARG A 80 -0.05 -11.03 -9.92
C ARG A 80 0.53 -9.94 -10.85
N TRP A 81 0.53 -8.67 -10.45
CA TRP A 81 0.90 -7.54 -11.29
C TRP A 81 1.69 -6.52 -10.44
N PRO A 82 3.04 -6.52 -10.50
CA PRO A 82 3.86 -5.61 -9.68
C PRO A 82 3.54 -4.12 -9.90
N ILE A 83 3.06 -3.77 -11.09
CA ILE A 83 2.60 -2.41 -11.45
C ILE A 83 1.47 -1.95 -10.50
N VAL A 84 0.64 -2.86 -9.97
CA VAL A 84 -0.42 -2.52 -9.01
C VAL A 84 0.15 -1.95 -7.73
N ALA A 85 1.26 -2.49 -7.21
CA ALA A 85 1.93 -1.93 -6.04
C ALA A 85 2.51 -0.54 -6.32
N LEU A 86 3.08 -0.34 -7.50
CA LEU A 86 3.63 0.96 -7.92
C LEU A 86 2.53 2.01 -8.05
N LEU A 87 1.41 1.67 -8.71
CA LEU A 87 0.24 2.54 -8.82
C LEU A 87 -0.38 2.85 -7.46
N PHE A 88 -0.45 1.86 -6.58
CA PHE A 88 -0.91 2.05 -5.20
C PHE A 88 -0.01 3.05 -4.45
N LEU A 89 1.31 2.86 -4.51
CA LEU A 89 2.27 3.75 -3.85
C LEU A 89 2.20 5.17 -4.43
N PHE A 90 2.16 5.31 -5.75
CA PHE A 90 2.00 6.61 -6.42
C PHE A 90 0.71 7.30 -5.99
N THR A 91 -0.41 6.56 -5.95
CA THR A 91 -1.70 7.12 -5.57
C THR A 91 -1.70 7.57 -4.10
N VAL A 92 -1.23 6.72 -3.19
CA VAL A 92 -1.32 6.98 -1.75
C VAL A 92 -0.29 7.99 -1.25
N PHE A 93 0.93 7.98 -1.79
CA PHE A 93 2.01 8.85 -1.30
C PHE A 93 2.17 10.14 -2.09
N ILE A 94 1.73 10.19 -3.36
CA ILE A 94 1.89 11.38 -4.21
C ILE A 94 0.53 12.01 -4.51
N LEU A 95 -0.38 11.25 -5.09
CA LEU A 95 -1.64 11.80 -5.61
C LEU A 95 -2.56 12.29 -4.49
N ILE A 96 -2.77 11.49 -3.44
CA ILE A 96 -3.65 11.86 -2.31
C ILE A 96 -3.08 13.07 -1.53
N PRO A 97 -1.83 13.05 -1.03
CA PRO A 97 -1.27 14.18 -0.29
C PRO A 97 -1.11 15.42 -1.17
N GLY A 98 -0.64 15.24 -2.41
CA GLY A 98 -0.52 16.33 -3.39
C GLY A 98 -1.86 16.96 -3.72
N GLY A 99 -2.92 16.16 -3.85
CA GLY A 99 -4.28 16.64 -4.04
C GLY A 99 -4.80 17.42 -2.83
N GLY A 100 -4.57 16.93 -1.61
CA GLY A 100 -4.96 17.62 -0.38
C GLY A 100 -4.28 18.98 -0.24
N ILE A 101 -2.96 19.05 -0.46
CA ILE A 101 -2.22 20.31 -0.48
C ILE A 101 -2.74 21.23 -1.59
N GLY A 102 -2.92 20.71 -2.80
CA GLY A 102 -3.46 21.47 -3.93
C GLY A 102 -4.83 22.09 -3.62
N LEU A 103 -5.72 21.36 -2.96
CA LEU A 103 -7.04 21.84 -2.56
C LEU A 103 -6.94 22.99 -1.53
N VAL A 104 -6.05 22.86 -0.54
CA VAL A 104 -5.80 23.92 0.46
C VAL A 104 -5.30 25.20 -0.23
N TYR A 105 -4.38 25.08 -1.18
CA TYR A 105 -3.88 26.24 -1.93
C TYR A 105 -4.91 26.83 -2.89
N LEU A 106 -5.81 26.00 -3.44
CA LEU A 106 -6.91 26.46 -4.29
C LEU A 106 -7.86 27.36 -3.50
N TYR A 107 -8.18 26.97 -2.27
CA TYR A 107 -9.01 27.76 -1.36
C TYR A 107 -8.36 29.11 -0.99
N ASN A 108 -7.03 29.15 -0.86
CA ASN A 108 -6.30 30.38 -0.55
C ASN A 108 -6.10 31.32 -1.77
N GLY A 109 -6.66 30.99 -2.94
CA GLY A 109 -6.59 31.84 -4.14
C GLY A 109 -5.19 31.99 -4.74
N ASN A 110 -4.24 31.15 -4.33
CA ASN A 110 -2.84 31.26 -4.72
C ASN A 110 -2.57 30.47 -6.02
N SER A 111 -1.82 31.04 -6.97
CA SER A 111 -1.50 30.40 -8.27
C SER A 111 -0.75 29.06 -8.15
N VAL A 112 -0.26 28.73 -6.97
CA VAL A 112 0.41 27.45 -6.63
C VAL A 112 -0.52 26.25 -6.84
N ALA A 113 -1.83 26.40 -6.61
CA ALA A 113 -2.79 25.32 -6.83
C ALA A 113 -2.87 24.86 -8.30
N PHE A 114 -2.76 25.82 -9.22
CA PHE A 114 -2.69 25.54 -10.65
C PHE A 114 -1.40 24.77 -11.00
N GLY A 115 -0.27 25.14 -10.38
CA GLY A 115 1.00 24.42 -10.54
C GLY A 115 0.92 22.95 -10.11
N PHE A 116 0.28 22.66 -8.97
CA PHE A 116 0.08 21.28 -8.51
C PHE A 116 -0.86 20.49 -9.44
N PHE A 117 -1.95 21.10 -9.90
CA PHE A 117 -2.89 20.44 -10.80
C PHE A 117 -2.21 20.08 -12.13
N VAL A 118 -1.44 21.02 -12.70
CA VAL A 118 -0.63 20.80 -13.90
C VAL A 118 0.44 19.74 -13.67
N ALA A 119 1.12 19.74 -12.51
CA ALA A 119 2.13 18.75 -12.18
C ALA A 119 1.54 17.33 -12.10
N ILE A 120 0.43 17.13 -11.40
CA ILE A 120 -0.24 15.81 -11.28
C ILE A 120 -0.71 15.33 -12.66
N ILE A 121 -1.35 16.20 -13.44
CA ILE A 121 -1.78 15.87 -14.82
C ILE A 121 -0.57 15.52 -15.68
N SER A 122 0.53 16.28 -15.59
CA SER A 122 1.73 16.04 -16.39
C SER A 122 2.39 14.71 -16.03
N ILE A 123 2.47 14.34 -14.75
CA ILE A 123 3.02 13.05 -14.33
C ILE A 123 2.12 11.91 -14.80
N LEU A 124 0.80 12.05 -14.66
CA LEU A 124 -0.16 11.07 -15.16
C LEU A 124 0.00 10.87 -16.68
N VAL A 125 0.12 11.96 -17.43
CA VAL A 125 0.34 11.94 -18.88
C VAL A 125 1.68 11.28 -19.22
N VAL A 126 2.77 11.62 -18.53
CA VAL A 126 4.09 10.99 -18.76
C VAL A 126 4.05 9.49 -18.45
N VAL A 127 3.38 9.07 -17.39
CA VAL A 127 3.23 7.64 -17.05
C VAL A 127 2.41 6.92 -18.11
N LEU A 128 1.30 7.50 -18.55
CA LEU A 128 0.45 6.91 -19.60
C LEU A 128 1.15 6.87 -20.96
N LEU A 129 1.86 7.93 -21.33
CA LEU A 129 2.63 7.99 -22.57
C LEU A 129 3.84 7.06 -22.52
N GLY A 130 4.53 6.96 -21.38
CA GLY A 130 5.62 6.00 -21.18
C GLY A 130 5.14 4.56 -21.28
N PHE A 131 3.98 4.25 -20.69
CA PHE A 131 3.34 2.94 -20.81
C PHE A 131 2.90 2.66 -22.25
N TYR A 132 2.28 3.64 -22.91
CA TYR A 132 1.87 3.54 -24.31
C TYR A 132 3.07 3.32 -25.23
N TRP A 133 4.13 4.11 -25.07
CA TRP A 133 5.37 3.99 -25.82
C TRP A 133 6.02 2.63 -25.60
N TRP A 134 6.10 2.17 -24.36
CA TRP A 134 6.62 0.84 -24.06
C TRP A 134 5.78 -0.27 -24.71
N TYR A 135 4.46 -0.18 -24.63
CA TYR A 135 3.54 -1.19 -25.17
C TYR A 135 3.56 -1.24 -26.71
N PHE A 136 3.61 -0.09 -27.39
CA PHE A 136 3.52 -0.02 -28.85
C PHE A 136 4.87 0.07 -29.56
N CYS A 137 5.87 0.73 -28.97
CA CYS A 137 7.16 1.02 -29.63
C CYS A 137 8.32 0.12 -29.15
N MET A 138 8.30 -0.38 -27.91
CA MET A 138 9.37 -1.22 -27.35
C MET A 138 8.92 -2.66 -27.10
N ASP A 139 8.44 -3.36 -28.14
CA ASP A 139 8.03 -4.79 -28.15
C ASP A 139 7.21 -5.27 -26.92
N GLY A 140 6.65 -4.32 -26.17
CA GLY A 140 6.06 -4.54 -24.85
C GLY A 140 4.78 -5.35 -24.99
N ARG A 141 4.05 -5.17 -26.09
CA ARG A 141 2.91 -6.01 -26.44
C ARG A 141 3.27 -7.49 -26.48
N ARG A 142 4.40 -7.85 -27.08
CA ARG A 142 4.81 -9.24 -27.26
C ARG A 142 5.22 -9.86 -25.93
N MET A 143 6.08 -9.16 -25.20
CA MET A 143 6.48 -9.54 -23.85
C MET A 143 5.29 -9.59 -22.88
N TRP A 144 4.29 -8.72 -23.07
CA TRP A 144 3.06 -8.70 -22.29
C TRP A 144 2.18 -9.91 -22.56
N HIS A 145 2.00 -10.29 -23.82
CA HIS A 145 1.23 -11.50 -24.17
C HIS A 145 1.95 -12.77 -23.71
N GLU A 146 3.26 -12.87 -23.93
CA GLU A 146 4.06 -14.00 -23.46
C GLU A 146 4.03 -14.09 -21.93
N PHE A 147 4.15 -12.96 -21.22
CA PHE A 147 4.00 -12.92 -19.76
C PHE A 147 2.61 -13.34 -19.29
N LEU A 148 1.55 -12.95 -20.00
CA LEU A 148 0.18 -13.34 -19.67
C LEU A 148 -0.06 -14.83 -19.88
N GLU A 149 0.52 -15.41 -20.93
CA GLU A 149 0.44 -16.84 -21.23
C GLU A 149 1.21 -17.66 -20.19
N ASP A 150 2.46 -17.31 -19.90
CA ASP A 150 3.30 -17.98 -18.89
C ASP A 150 2.64 -17.97 -17.50
N LYS A 151 2.09 -16.81 -17.11
CA LYS A 151 1.33 -16.70 -15.85
C LYS A 151 0.04 -17.52 -15.86
N ALA A 152 -0.66 -17.61 -16.99
CA ALA A 152 -1.87 -18.44 -17.10
C ALA A 152 -1.55 -19.93 -17.04
N GLU A 153 -0.37 -20.34 -17.51
CA GLU A 153 0.12 -21.70 -17.47
C GLU A 153 0.53 -22.12 -16.06
N HIS A 154 1.32 -21.30 -15.36
CA HIS A 154 1.68 -21.54 -13.96
C HIS A 154 0.47 -21.73 -13.05
N HIS A 155 -0.58 -20.92 -13.22
CA HIS A 155 -1.80 -21.06 -12.42
C HIS A 155 -2.60 -22.33 -12.75
N ARG A 156 -2.57 -22.80 -14.01
CA ARG A 156 -3.19 -24.08 -14.39
C ARG A 156 -2.46 -25.26 -13.75
N LEU A 157 -1.13 -25.25 -13.78
CA LEU A 157 -0.31 -26.30 -13.17
C LEU A 157 -0.51 -26.38 -11.65
N GLN A 158 -0.61 -25.25 -10.96
CA GLN A 158 -0.92 -25.24 -9.52
C GLN A 158 -2.30 -25.81 -9.21
N LEU A 159 -3.32 -25.45 -9.98
CA LEU A 159 -4.67 -26.01 -9.83
C LEU A 159 -4.70 -27.52 -10.09
N GLU A 160 -3.96 -28.00 -11.10
CA GLU A 160 -3.85 -29.44 -11.37
C GLU A 160 -3.12 -30.17 -10.24
N ALA A 161 -2.04 -29.63 -9.69
CA ALA A 161 -1.32 -30.22 -8.58
C ALA A 161 -2.20 -30.34 -7.32
N VAL A 162 -2.97 -29.30 -7.00
CA VAL A 162 -3.92 -29.30 -5.87
C VAL A 162 -5.04 -30.32 -6.10
N LYS A 163 -5.58 -30.40 -7.32
CA LYS A 163 -6.60 -31.40 -7.66
C LYS A 163 -6.09 -32.83 -7.52
N ARG A 164 -4.85 -33.11 -7.97
CA ARG A 164 -4.23 -34.43 -7.83
C ARG A 164 -4.00 -34.79 -6.36
N ALA A 165 -3.45 -33.89 -5.56
CA ALA A 165 -3.25 -34.12 -4.13
C ALA A 165 -4.58 -34.39 -3.39
N HIS A 166 -5.63 -33.63 -3.73
CA HIS A 166 -6.94 -33.87 -3.13
C HIS A 166 -7.57 -35.20 -3.56
N GLN A 167 -7.27 -35.66 -4.78
CA GLN A 167 -7.77 -36.94 -5.29
C GLN A 167 -7.02 -38.13 -4.66
N GLU A 168 -5.72 -38.00 -4.40
CA GLU A 168 -4.91 -38.97 -3.65
C GLU A 168 -5.32 -39.06 -2.16
N GLU A 169 -5.84 -37.98 -1.56
CA GLU A 169 -6.39 -38.01 -0.19
C GLU A 169 -7.75 -38.73 -0.08
N LEU A 170 -8.46 -38.90 -1.20
CA LEU A 170 -9.80 -39.49 -1.25
C LEU A 170 -9.80 -40.99 -1.65
N GLU A 171 -8.67 -41.51 -2.10
CA GLU A 171 -8.43 -42.94 -2.42
C GLU A 171 -7.77 -43.69 -1.26
#